data_AF-A0A8T0H9L5-F1
#
_entry.id   AF-A0A8T0H9L5-F1
#
_cell.length_a   1.000
_cell.length_b   1.000
_cell.length_c   1.000
_cell.angle_alpha   90.00
_cell.angle_beta   90.00
_cell.angle_gamma   90.00
#
_symmetry.space_group_name_H-M   'P 1'
#
loop_
_entity.id
_entity.type
_entity.pdbx_description
1 polymer ?
#
loop_
_entity_poly.entity_id
_entity_poly.type
_entity_poly.pdbx_seq_one_letter_code
_entity_poly.pdbx_strand_id
1 'polypeptide(L)'
;MQQLDISNVRELEDLLINDCMYSGIVRGKLDQRRRCFEVQFAAGRDLRPGQLDNMISTLANWLGSSDNLLLTIQEKIKWADSMSEQDRRHKKEVEDKAEDMRKSIKAEMEMRGQQDVVYSEAGALGALVMDYEEDRSRPKRRR
;
A
#
# COMPACT_ATOMS: atom_id res chain seq x y z
N MET A 1 -7.60 -48.78 1.29
CA MET A 1 -7.58 -50.17 0.78
C MET A 1 -8.54 -51.06 1.55
N GLN A 2 -8.46 -51.18 2.88
CA GLN A 2 -9.39 -52.01 3.67
C GLN A 2 -10.89 -51.66 3.51
N GLN A 3 -11.24 -50.38 3.39
CA GLN A 3 -12.64 -49.94 3.23
C GLN A 3 -13.26 -50.35 1.87
N LEU A 4 -12.43 -50.61 0.87
CA LEU A 4 -12.84 -51.04 -0.46
C LEU A 4 -12.49 -52.52 -0.72
N ASP A 5 -11.87 -53.18 0.26
CA ASP A 5 -11.32 -54.54 0.16
C ASP A 5 -10.42 -54.75 -1.08
N ILE A 6 -9.58 -53.76 -1.39
CA ILE A 6 -8.66 -53.80 -2.53
C ILE A 6 -7.24 -54.09 -2.04
N SER A 7 -6.55 -54.99 -2.75
CA SER A 7 -5.24 -55.51 -2.36
C SER A 7 -4.08 -54.67 -2.87
N ASN A 8 -4.25 -54.04 -4.04
CA ASN A 8 -3.17 -53.35 -4.75
C ASN A 8 -3.57 -51.93 -5.17
N VAL A 9 -2.57 -51.03 -5.20
CA VAL A 9 -2.72 -49.66 -5.72
C VAL A 9 -3.20 -49.67 -7.15
N ARG A 10 -2.75 -50.63 -7.97
CA ARG A 10 -3.15 -50.70 -9.37
C ARG A 10 -4.65 -50.95 -9.56
N GLU A 11 -5.21 -51.87 -8.79
CA GLU A 11 -6.66 -52.16 -8.81
C GLU A 11 -7.48 -50.95 -8.36
N LEU A 12 -6.96 -50.20 -7.38
CA LEU A 12 -7.59 -48.95 -6.92
C LEU A 12 -7.56 -47.87 -8.02
N GLU A 13 -6.44 -47.71 -8.72
CA GLU A 13 -6.32 -46.79 -9.86
C GLU A 13 -7.28 -47.16 -10.98
N ASP A 14 -7.35 -48.45 -11.33
CA ASP A 14 -8.22 -48.93 -12.40
C ASP A 14 -9.72 -48.76 -12.03
N LEU A 15 -10.11 -48.97 -10.77
CA LEU A 15 -11.47 -48.68 -10.27
C LEU A 15 -11.79 -47.18 -10.35
N LEU A 16 -10.88 -46.33 -9.89
CA LEU A 16 -11.09 -44.88 -9.88
C LEU A 16 -11.22 -44.34 -11.31
N ILE A 17 -10.39 -44.81 -12.23
CA ILE A 17 -10.41 -44.37 -13.62
C ILE A 17 -11.65 -44.92 -14.33
N ASN A 18 -11.80 -46.25 -14.40
CA ASN A 18 -12.81 -46.90 -15.24
C ASN A 18 -14.23 -46.76 -14.70
N ASP A 19 -14.42 -46.95 -13.40
CA ASP A 19 -15.77 -47.06 -12.83
C ASP A 19 -16.26 -45.76 -12.20
N CYS A 20 -15.36 -44.87 -11.77
CA CYS A 20 -15.74 -43.63 -11.08
C CYS A 20 -15.54 -42.36 -11.92
N MET A 21 -14.42 -42.23 -12.63
CA MET A 21 -14.13 -41.03 -13.45
C MET A 21 -14.83 -41.09 -14.81
N TYR A 22 -14.75 -42.21 -15.53
CA TYR A 22 -15.43 -42.37 -16.82
C TYR A 22 -16.95 -42.34 -16.70
N SER A 23 -17.51 -42.83 -15.58
CA SER A 23 -18.95 -42.75 -15.30
C SER A 23 -19.41 -41.36 -14.83
N GLY A 24 -18.48 -40.44 -14.55
CA GLY A 24 -18.78 -39.08 -14.11
C GLY A 24 -19.17 -38.95 -12.63
N ILE A 25 -18.99 -39.99 -11.82
CA ILE A 25 -19.28 -39.96 -10.37
C ILE A 25 -18.29 -39.04 -9.64
N VAL A 26 -17.01 -39.09 -10.02
CA VAL A 26 -15.97 -38.24 -9.44
C VAL A 26 -15.11 -37.60 -10.52
N ARG A 27 -14.60 -36.40 -10.24
CA ARG A 27 -13.60 -35.72 -11.06
C ARG A 27 -12.42 -35.34 -10.18
N GLY A 28 -11.21 -35.59 -10.64
CA GLY A 28 -10.02 -35.33 -9.85
C GLY A 28 -8.73 -35.74 -10.55
N LYS A 29 -7.62 -35.68 -9.81
CA LYS A 29 -6.30 -36.12 -10.27
C LYS A 29 -5.69 -37.12 -9.30
N LEU A 30 -5.04 -38.15 -9.83
CA LEU A 30 -4.22 -39.07 -9.05
C LEU A 30 -2.84 -38.47 -8.84
N ASP A 31 -2.44 -38.27 -7.58
CA ASP A 31 -1.08 -37.90 -7.21
C ASP A 31 -0.36 -39.13 -6.64
N GLN A 32 0.47 -39.74 -7.49
CA GLN A 32 1.21 -40.95 -7.11
C GLN A 32 2.31 -40.69 -6.08
N ARG A 33 2.86 -39.47 -6.04
CA ARG A 33 3.91 -39.11 -5.08
C ARG A 33 3.32 -38.99 -3.68
N ARG A 34 2.16 -38.35 -3.58
CA ARG A 34 1.43 -38.18 -2.30
C ARG A 34 0.54 -39.37 -1.96
N ARG A 35 0.39 -40.32 -2.89
CA ARG A 35 -0.49 -41.50 -2.78
C ARG A 35 -1.93 -41.09 -2.44
N CYS A 36 -2.43 -40.06 -3.09
CA CYS A 36 -3.77 -39.53 -2.85
C CYS A 36 -4.50 -39.20 -4.15
N PHE A 37 -5.83 -39.22 -4.08
CA PHE A 37 -6.70 -38.74 -5.14
C PHE A 37 -7.24 -37.36 -4.76
N GLU A 38 -6.90 -36.35 -5.55
CA GLU A 38 -7.36 -34.98 -5.38
C GLU A 38 -8.72 -34.81 -6.05
N VAL A 39 -9.78 -34.86 -5.24
CA VAL A 39 -11.18 -34.73 -5.70
C VAL A 39 -11.50 -33.26 -5.95
N GLN A 40 -11.90 -32.94 -7.17
CA GLN A 40 -12.43 -31.63 -7.57
C GLN A 40 -13.96 -31.61 -7.55
N PHE A 41 -14.58 -32.75 -7.83
CA PHE A 41 -16.03 -32.91 -7.83
C PHE A 41 -16.39 -34.35 -7.47
N ALA A 42 -17.52 -34.51 -6.77
CA ALA A 42 -18.15 -35.78 -6.52
C ALA A 42 -19.67 -35.62 -6.62
N ALA A 43 -20.33 -36.54 -7.31
CA ALA A 43 -21.78 -36.59 -7.39
C ALA A 43 -22.39 -37.03 -6.06
N GLY A 44 -23.47 -36.37 -5.65
CA GLY A 44 -24.26 -36.79 -4.49
C GLY A 44 -25.04 -38.06 -4.82
N ARG A 45 -24.84 -39.13 -4.03
CA ARG A 45 -25.48 -40.43 -4.27
C ARG A 45 -26.68 -40.68 -3.37
N ASP A 46 -26.50 -40.52 -2.06
CA ASP A 46 -27.51 -40.87 -1.05
C ASP A 46 -27.71 -39.71 -0.07
N LEU A 47 -28.96 -39.50 0.35
CA LEU A 47 -29.31 -38.65 1.48
C LEU A 47 -29.77 -39.53 2.63
N ARG A 48 -29.07 -39.47 3.77
CA ARG A 48 -29.52 -40.14 4.99
C ARG A 48 -30.51 -39.24 5.75
N PRO A 49 -31.48 -39.81 6.48
CA PRO A 49 -32.38 -39.03 7.32
C PRO A 49 -31.59 -38.12 8.29
N GLY A 50 -31.97 -36.83 8.37
CA GLY A 50 -31.31 -35.83 9.20
C GLY A 50 -30.06 -35.16 8.58
N GLN A 51 -29.59 -35.58 7.39
CA GLN A 51 -28.47 -34.89 6.73
C GLN A 51 -28.86 -33.58 6.03
N LEU A 52 -30.15 -33.43 5.68
CA LEU A 52 -30.63 -32.25 4.97
C LEU A 52 -30.44 -30.97 5.78
N ASP A 53 -30.78 -31.00 7.07
CA ASP A 53 -30.61 -29.84 7.95
C ASP A 53 -29.14 -29.44 8.07
N ASN A 54 -28.24 -30.41 8.21
CA ASN A 54 -26.80 -30.16 8.23
C ASN A 54 -26.30 -29.54 6.91
N MET A 55 -26.82 -30.00 5.76
CA MET A 55 -26.48 -29.40 4.46
C MET A 55 -26.95 -27.95 4.37
N ILE A 56 -28.18 -27.66 4.80
CA ILE A 56 -28.73 -26.30 4.83
C ILE A 56 -27.87 -25.40 5.74
N SER A 57 -27.55 -25.86 6.95
CA SER A 57 -26.69 -25.11 7.87
C SER A 57 -25.29 -24.86 7.30
N THR A 58 -24.70 -25.85 6.63
CA THR A 58 -23.37 -25.71 6.01
C THR A 58 -23.38 -24.66 4.90
N LEU A 59 -24.41 -24.69 4.03
CA LEU A 59 -24.57 -23.70 2.95
C LEU A 59 -24.84 -22.30 3.51
N ALA A 60 -25.67 -22.18 4.54
CA ALA A 60 -25.95 -20.90 5.20
C ALA A 60 -24.69 -20.31 5.85
N ASN A 61 -23.89 -21.13 6.53
CA ASN A 61 -22.62 -20.71 7.12
C ASN A 61 -21.60 -20.27 6.07
N TRP A 62 -21.53 -20.99 4.94
CA TRP A 62 -20.69 -20.57 3.82
C TRP A 62 -21.16 -19.21 3.29
N LEU A 63 -22.44 -19.06 2.97
CA LEU A 63 -22.99 -17.81 2.47
C LEU A 63 -22.69 -16.64 3.41
N GLY A 64 -22.97 -16.79 4.70
CA GLY A 64 -22.67 -15.77 5.71
C GLY A 64 -21.17 -15.44 5.80
N SER A 65 -20.29 -16.44 5.65
CA SER A 65 -18.84 -16.21 5.62
C SER A 65 -18.41 -15.42 4.37
N SER A 66 -18.99 -15.73 3.21
CA SER A 66 -18.75 -15.01 1.95
C SER A 66 -19.23 -13.55 2.03
N ASP A 67 -20.41 -13.31 2.59
CA ASP A 67 -20.96 -11.97 2.77
C ASP A 67 -20.09 -11.13 3.72
N ASN A 68 -19.64 -11.71 4.84
CA ASN A 68 -18.72 -11.05 5.77
C ASN A 68 -17.39 -10.70 5.11
N LEU A 69 -16.84 -11.60 4.29
CA LEU A 69 -15.62 -11.34 3.53
C LEU A 69 -15.83 -10.18 2.55
N LEU A 70 -16.96 -10.15 1.85
CA LEU A 70 -17.30 -9.07 0.93
C LEU A 70 -17.43 -7.72 1.65
N LEU A 71 -18.15 -7.69 2.78
CA LEU A 71 -18.28 -6.49 3.62
C LEU A 71 -16.92 -5.98 4.08
N THR A 72 -16.05 -6.88 4.54
CA THR A 72 -14.69 -6.54 4.98
C THR A 72 -13.89 -5.92 3.84
N ILE A 73 -13.96 -6.47 2.63
CA ILE A 73 -13.29 -5.91 1.45
C ILE A 73 -13.84 -4.51 1.14
N GLN A 74 -15.15 -4.32 1.16
CA GLN A 74 -15.78 -3.03 0.90
C GLN A 74 -15.38 -1.97 1.93
N GLU A 75 -15.29 -2.33 3.20
CA GLU A 75 -14.80 -1.44 4.27
C GLU A 75 -13.34 -1.06 4.06
N LYS A 76 -12.50 -2.02 3.65
CA LYS A 76 -11.08 -1.76 3.35
C LYS A 76 -10.91 -0.83 2.16
N ILE A 77 -11.75 -0.94 1.13
CA ILE A 77 -11.75 -0.02 -0.01
C ILE A 77 -12.11 1.39 0.47
N LYS A 78 -13.23 1.55 1.18
CA LYS A 78 -13.66 2.86 1.71
C LYS A 78 -12.59 3.50 2.61
N TRP A 79 -11.96 2.70 3.45
CA TRP A 79 -10.87 3.16 4.31
C TRP A 79 -9.66 3.64 3.49
N ALA A 80 -9.26 2.87 2.47
CA ALA A 80 -8.15 3.23 1.59
C ALA A 80 -8.45 4.52 0.80
N ASP A 81 -9.67 4.68 0.29
CA ASP A 81 -10.10 5.89 -0.42
C ASP A 81 -10.08 7.11 0.52
N SER A 82 -10.63 6.97 1.73
CA SER A 82 -10.64 8.05 2.72
C SER A 82 -9.23 8.44 3.15
N MET A 83 -8.36 7.47 3.39
CA MET A 83 -6.96 7.72 3.74
C MET A 83 -6.19 8.39 2.59
N SER A 84 -6.38 7.93 1.36
CA SER A 84 -5.79 8.54 0.16
C SER A 84 -6.23 9.99 0.00
N GLU A 85 -7.50 10.30 0.22
CA GLU A 85 -8.02 11.67 0.16
C GLU A 85 -7.45 12.55 1.28
N GLN A 86 -7.34 12.04 2.51
CA GLN A 86 -6.72 12.76 3.62
C GLN A 86 -5.25 13.04 3.35
N ASP A 87 -4.49 12.07 2.86
CA ASP A 87 -3.08 12.22 2.53
C ASP A 87 -2.89 13.23 1.39
N ARG A 88 -3.73 13.15 0.34
CA ARG A 88 -3.75 14.12 -0.75
C ARG A 88 -4.02 15.54 -0.27
N ARG A 89 -4.98 15.72 0.65
CA ARG A 89 -5.27 17.03 1.26
C ARG A 89 -4.09 17.53 2.07
N HIS A 90 -3.52 16.68 2.93
CA HIS A 90 -2.38 17.05 3.76
C HIS A 90 -1.18 17.47 2.90
N LYS A 91 -0.86 16.69 1.87
CA LYS A 91 0.21 17.01 0.91
C LYS A 91 -0.01 18.37 0.25
N LYS A 92 -1.21 18.65 -0.21
CA LYS A 92 -1.55 19.96 -0.81
C LYS A 92 -1.38 21.10 0.19
N GLU A 93 -1.85 20.95 1.43
CA GLU A 93 -1.69 21.98 2.48
C GLU A 93 -0.21 22.25 2.81
N VAL A 94 0.64 21.22 2.77
CA VAL A 94 2.10 21.38 2.95
C VAL A 94 2.73 22.10 1.76
N GLU A 95 2.36 21.74 0.54
CA GLU A 95 2.85 22.41 -0.69
C GLU A 95 2.44 23.89 -0.72
N ASP A 96 1.19 24.22 -0.42
CA ASP A 96 0.69 25.60 -0.39
C ASP A 96 1.46 26.45 0.65
N LYS A 97 1.67 25.92 1.87
CA LYS A 97 2.48 26.61 2.91
C LYS A 97 3.94 26.79 2.49
N ALA A 98 4.51 25.81 1.80
CA ALA A 98 5.88 25.90 1.30
C ALA A 98 6.02 26.98 0.22
N GLU A 99 5.02 27.10 -0.67
CA GLU A 99 4.97 28.20 -1.64
C GLU A 99 4.85 29.56 -0.97
N ASP A 100 3.98 29.70 0.03
CA ASP A 100 3.77 30.96 0.73
C ASP A 100 5.03 31.42 1.47
N MET A 101 5.72 30.49 2.16
CA MET A 101 7.03 30.77 2.77
C MET A 101 8.07 31.17 1.73
N ARG A 102 8.08 30.54 0.54
CA ARG A 102 9.01 30.90 -0.53
C ARG A 102 8.72 32.29 -1.09
N LYS A 103 7.44 32.66 -1.23
CA LYS A 103 7.00 33.99 -1.65
C LYS A 103 7.36 35.05 -0.60
N SER A 104 7.15 34.77 0.69
CA SER A 104 7.47 35.70 1.78
C SER A 104 8.98 35.96 1.88
N ILE A 105 9.81 34.91 1.80
CA ILE A 105 11.28 35.05 1.78
C ILE A 105 11.72 35.90 0.58
N LYS A 106 11.14 35.65 -0.60
CA LYS A 106 11.46 36.41 -1.81
C LYS A 106 11.09 37.89 -1.65
N ALA A 107 9.91 38.19 -1.12
CA ALA A 107 9.47 39.57 -0.85
C ALA A 107 10.35 40.27 0.20
N GLU A 108 10.78 39.56 1.24
CA GLU A 108 11.70 40.08 2.26
C GLU A 108 13.09 40.38 1.67
N MET A 109 13.60 39.53 0.77
CA MET A 109 14.84 39.77 0.03
C MET A 109 14.73 40.99 -0.89
N GLU A 110 13.60 41.17 -1.59
CA GLU A 110 13.36 42.33 -2.44
C GLU A 110 13.28 43.65 -1.65
N MET A 111 12.64 43.64 -0.48
CA MET A 111 12.59 44.80 0.44
C MET A 111 13.96 45.16 1.01
N ARG A 112 14.78 44.17 1.40
CA ARG A 112 16.18 44.40 1.82
C ARG A 112 17.05 44.94 0.67
N GLY A 113 16.90 44.39 -0.53
CA GLY A 113 17.60 44.90 -1.71
C GLY A 113 17.25 46.36 -2.04
N GLN A 114 15.99 46.77 -1.86
CA GLN A 114 15.59 48.17 -2.01
C GLN A 114 16.16 49.08 -0.90
N GLN A 115 16.27 48.59 0.34
CA GLN A 115 16.91 49.33 1.43
C GLN A 115 18.41 49.57 1.17
N ASP A 116 19.14 48.57 0.67
CA ASP A 116 20.56 48.71 0.34
C ASP A 116 20.80 49.66 -0.86
N VAL A 117 19.88 49.70 -1.84
CA VAL A 117 19.93 50.67 -2.95
C VAL A 117 19.68 52.11 -2.47
N VAL A 118 18.71 52.33 -1.58
CA VAL A 118 18.45 53.67 -1.02
C VAL A 118 19.60 54.18 -0.15
N TYR A 119 20.27 53.31 0.62
CA TYR A 119 21.44 53.70 1.41
C TYR A 119 22.69 53.96 0.55
N SER A 120 22.85 53.28 -0.58
CA SER A 120 23.96 53.52 -1.52
C SER A 120 23.76 54.78 -2.38
N GLU A 121 22.53 55.09 -2.81
CA GLU A 121 22.22 56.34 -3.50
C GLU A 121 22.31 57.57 -2.58
N ALA A 122 21.89 57.45 -1.31
CA ALA A 122 22.06 58.52 -0.32
C ALA A 122 23.54 58.66 0.13
N GLY A 123 24.30 57.57 0.19
CA GLY A 123 25.73 57.57 0.52
C GLY A 123 26.63 58.15 -0.57
N ALA A 124 26.24 58.01 -1.85
CA ALA A 124 26.98 58.56 -2.98
C ALA A 124 26.95 60.10 -3.07
N LEU A 125 25.95 60.76 -2.47
CA LEU A 125 25.88 62.22 -2.38
C LEU A 125 26.66 62.81 -1.18
N GLY A 126 27.09 61.98 -0.22
CA GLY A 126 27.83 62.42 0.97
C GLY A 126 29.36 62.30 0.88
N ALA A 127 29.90 61.61 -0.13
CA ALA A 127 31.32 61.25 -0.21
C ALA A 127 32.22 62.30 -0.91
N LEU A 128 31.71 63.50 -1.21
CA LEU A 128 32.45 64.52 -1.97
C LEU A 128 33.08 65.63 -1.12
N VAL A 129 33.06 65.55 0.22
CA VAL A 129 33.69 66.57 1.07
C VAL A 129 34.37 65.95 2.29
N MET A 130 35.59 65.46 2.13
CA MET A 130 36.61 65.54 3.18
C MET A 130 38.00 65.18 2.61
N ASP A 131 38.62 66.16 1.97
CA ASP A 131 40.09 66.26 1.95
C ASP A 131 40.54 66.52 3.39
N TYR A 132 41.31 65.62 3.97
CA TYR A 132 42.10 65.88 5.16
C TYR A 132 43.52 65.39 4.92
N GLU A 133 44.40 66.35 4.62
CA GLU A 133 45.84 66.16 4.65
C GLU A 133 46.40 66.21 6.08
N GLU A 134 47.43 65.37 6.24
CA GLU A 134 48.60 65.46 7.11
C GLU A 134 48.53 65.33 8.65
N ASP A 135 48.97 64.13 9.06
CA ASP A 135 50.24 63.88 9.75
C ASP A 135 50.28 63.98 11.30
N ARG A 136 50.57 62.82 11.93
CA ARG A 136 51.68 62.68 12.90
C ARG A 136 51.83 61.26 13.45
N SER A 137 53.05 60.77 13.27
CA SER A 137 53.87 60.03 14.25
C SER A 137 53.61 58.54 14.48
N ARG A 138 54.43 57.73 13.77
CA ARG A 138 54.94 56.44 14.27
C ARG A 138 55.68 56.61 15.60
N PRO A 139 55.67 55.56 16.45
CA PRO A 139 56.93 55.10 17.01
C PRO A 139 57.19 53.62 16.72
N LYS A 140 58.43 53.32 16.30
CA LYS A 140 58.98 51.97 16.16
C LYS A 140 59.81 51.62 17.41
N ARG A 141 59.51 50.44 17.98
CA ARG A 141 60.43 49.44 18.63
C ARG A 141 61.08 49.86 19.97
N ARG A 142 61.45 48.99 20.92
CA ARG A 142 61.68 47.52 20.98
C ARG A 142 61.91 47.13 22.47
N ARG A 143 61.54 45.91 22.89
CA ARG A 143 62.48 44.86 23.33
C ARG A 143 61.77 43.52 23.32
#